data_AF-A0A3P7KGP7-F1
#
_entry.id   AF-A0A3P7KGP7-F1
#
_cell.length_a   1.000
_cell.length_b   1.000
_cell.length_c   1.000
_cell.angle_alpha   90.00
_cell.angle_beta   90.00
_cell.angle_gamma   90.00
#
_symmetry.space_group_name_H-M   'P 1'
#
loop_
_entity.id
_entity.type
_entity.pdbx_description
1 polymer ?
#
loop_
_entity_poly.entity_id
_entity_poly.type
_entity_poly.pdbx_seq_one_letter_code
_entity_poly.pdbx_strand_id
1 'polypeptide(L)'
;MNKLLLRPSSLYSCLLHFLPSSYKGFLKVPDVVQFQGNQTLCGIGGNLDNNYKNDVVYRNGTVFQITNNPVKYDAAFNHAEDSWITTNFLELRPNAPACVTGEQASDLTNCDSQNAATVCAPIQAAMSEDGPFSDCYVLGNDTIQAMYDNCVYDVCHTPEQKCNVLQMFARTCQAAPGGNIGDWRTATSCPPQTCPLHSHYETCRSSCPATCIDSSAPDFCDLLCSEGCTCDQGYVLDNTQISTLTCVPLEECGCTDTNGNSYPGM
;
A
#
# COMPACT_ATOMS: atom_id res chain seq x y z
N MET A 1 -17.47 -10.43 -6.40
CA MET A 1 -16.75 -10.05 -5.16
C MET A 1 -15.27 -10.22 -5.44
N ASN A 2 -14.55 -9.12 -5.62
CA ASN A 2 -13.15 -9.13 -6.05
C ASN A 2 -12.27 -9.55 -4.86
N LYS A 3 -11.34 -10.49 -5.09
CA LYS A 3 -10.61 -11.23 -4.06
C LYS A 3 -9.28 -10.55 -3.75
N LEU A 4 -9.05 -10.28 -2.45
CA LEU A 4 -7.88 -9.63 -1.87
C LEU A 4 -6.72 -10.64 -1.72
N LEU A 5 -5.55 -10.34 -2.30
CA LEU A 5 -4.27 -10.86 -1.84
C LEU A 5 -3.71 -9.84 -0.84
N LEU A 6 -3.31 -10.29 0.35
CA LEU A 6 -2.63 -9.44 1.33
C LEU A 6 -1.25 -10.03 1.58
N ARG A 7 -0.21 -9.20 1.47
CA ARG A 7 1.06 -9.46 2.12
C ARG A 7 1.12 -8.57 3.36
N PRO A 8 1.56 -9.08 4.51
CA PRO A 8 1.79 -8.25 5.68
C PRO A 8 3.00 -7.35 5.40
N SER A 9 2.76 -6.07 5.16
CA SER A 9 3.78 -5.04 5.39
C SER A 9 3.33 -4.20 6.56
N SER A 10 4.15 -4.22 7.62
CA SER A 10 4.17 -3.31 8.78
C SER A 10 2.86 -2.56 9.07
N LEU A 11 2.13 -3.04 10.09
CA LEU A 11 0.97 -2.41 10.74
C LEU A 11 -0.13 -1.95 9.76
N TYR A 12 -1.09 -2.87 9.54
CA TYR A 12 -2.44 -2.58 9.03
C TYR A 12 -2.57 -2.11 7.57
N SER A 13 -1.55 -2.32 6.74
CA SER A 13 -1.61 -2.03 5.31
C SER A 13 -1.66 -3.30 4.48
N CYS A 14 -2.66 -3.39 3.62
CA CYS A 14 -2.92 -4.52 2.75
C CYS A 14 -2.74 -4.11 1.29
N LEU A 15 -1.68 -4.61 0.64
CA LEU A 15 -1.41 -4.32 -0.77
C LEU A 15 -2.30 -5.17 -1.69
N LEU A 16 -3.25 -4.52 -2.32
CA LEU A 16 -4.21 -5.11 -3.24
C LEU A 16 -3.70 -5.04 -4.69
N HIS A 17 -3.38 -6.20 -5.27
CA HIS A 17 -3.14 -6.31 -6.71
C HIS A 17 -4.46 -6.61 -7.45
N PHE A 18 -5.01 -5.62 -8.15
CA PHE A 18 -6.06 -5.85 -9.14
C PHE A 18 -5.42 -6.01 -10.52
N LEU A 19 -5.76 -7.08 -11.24
CA LEU A 19 -5.59 -7.15 -12.69
C LEU A 19 -6.79 -6.42 -13.33
N PRO A 20 -6.61 -5.54 -14.33
CA PRO A 20 -5.41 -5.25 -15.11
C PRO A 20 -4.49 -4.23 -14.43
N SER A 21 -3.22 -4.24 -14.85
CA SER A 21 -1.98 -3.63 -14.34
C SER A 21 -1.96 -2.14 -13.96
N SER A 22 -3.10 -1.49 -13.73
CA SER A 22 -3.22 -0.03 -13.58
C SER A 22 -3.65 0.41 -12.18
N TYR A 23 -4.18 -0.49 -11.34
CA TYR A 23 -4.65 -0.12 -9.99
C TYR A 23 -4.04 -0.99 -8.90
N LYS A 24 -3.10 -0.39 -8.16
CA LYS A 24 -2.63 -0.89 -6.86
C LYS A 24 -3.46 -0.20 -5.79
N GLY A 25 -4.40 -0.93 -5.20
CA GLY A 25 -5.16 -0.45 -4.06
C GLY A 25 -4.37 -0.68 -2.77
N PHE A 26 -4.49 0.23 -1.81
CA PHE A 26 -4.05 -0.02 -0.44
C PHE A 26 -5.29 0.04 0.43
N LEU A 27 -5.62 -1.08 1.07
CA LEU A 27 -6.70 -1.10 2.04
C LEU A 27 -6.08 -0.83 3.42
N LYS A 28 -6.38 0.34 3.99
CA LYS A 28 -6.14 0.61 5.40
C LYS A 28 -7.42 0.27 6.14
N VAL A 29 -7.35 -0.71 7.05
CA VAL A 29 -8.45 -0.95 7.98
C VAL A 29 -8.38 0.16 9.04
N PRO A 30 -9.42 0.99 9.21
CA PRO A 30 -9.35 2.07 10.17
C PRO A 30 -9.33 1.51 11.60
N ASP A 31 -8.50 2.10 12.45
CA ASP A 31 -8.42 1.72 13.86
C ASP A 31 -9.60 2.33 14.62
N VAL A 32 -10.73 1.63 14.58
CA VAL A 32 -11.97 2.02 15.25
C VAL A 32 -12.50 0.84 16.05
N VAL A 33 -13.15 1.12 17.19
CA VAL A 33 -13.62 0.10 18.15
C VAL A 33 -14.49 -0.98 17.49
N GLN A 34 -15.24 -0.64 16.43
CA GLN A 34 -16.08 -1.57 15.67
C GLN A 34 -15.30 -2.61 14.87
N PHE A 35 -13.98 -2.46 14.75
CA PHE A 35 -13.08 -3.38 14.06
C PHE A 35 -12.07 -4.04 15.00
N GLN A 36 -12.07 -3.67 16.28
CA GLN A 36 -11.16 -4.24 17.27
C GLN A 36 -11.74 -5.51 17.90
N GLY A 37 -10.88 -6.47 18.21
CA GLY A 37 -11.18 -7.63 19.04
C GLY A 37 -11.27 -8.95 18.28
N ASN A 38 -11.09 -10.04 19.03
CA ASN A 38 -10.95 -11.41 18.56
C ASN A 38 -12.17 -11.99 17.80
N GLN A 39 -13.34 -11.34 17.89
CA GLN A 39 -14.58 -11.77 17.23
C GLN A 39 -14.99 -10.85 16.08
N THR A 40 -14.23 -9.77 15.84
CA THR A 40 -14.65 -8.68 14.97
C THR A 40 -13.89 -8.74 13.65
N LEU A 41 -12.56 -8.76 13.73
CA LEU A 41 -11.68 -8.99 12.59
C LEU A 41 -10.89 -10.27 12.76
N CYS A 42 -10.70 -10.95 11.64
CA CYS A 42 -9.91 -12.17 11.54
C CYS A 42 -9.26 -12.22 10.17
N GLY A 43 -8.12 -12.90 10.06
CA GLY A 43 -7.33 -12.95 8.84
C GLY A 43 -5.85 -12.73 9.10
N ILE A 44 -5.12 -12.62 8.00
CA ILE A 44 -3.67 -12.31 7.98
C ILE A 44 -3.33 -10.88 8.43
N GLY A 45 -4.34 -10.04 8.69
CA GLY A 45 -4.18 -8.70 9.28
C GLY A 45 -4.39 -8.63 10.80
N GLY A 46 -4.61 -9.77 11.46
CA GLY A 46 -4.84 -9.85 12.89
C GLY A 46 -6.20 -9.36 13.38
N ASN A 47 -6.28 -9.08 14.68
CA ASN A 47 -7.54 -8.77 15.38
C ASN A 47 -7.60 -7.33 15.92
N LEU A 48 -6.55 -6.53 15.66
CA LEU A 48 -6.46 -5.09 15.99
C LEU A 48 -6.68 -4.78 17.48
N ASP A 49 -6.33 -5.68 18.39
CA ASP A 49 -6.55 -5.46 19.83
C ASP A 49 -5.37 -4.75 20.54
N ASN A 50 -4.44 -4.19 19.76
CA ASN A 50 -3.18 -3.60 20.22
C ASN A 50 -2.22 -4.58 20.92
N ASN A 51 -2.39 -5.89 20.73
CA ASN A 51 -1.46 -6.90 21.20
C ASN A 51 -0.91 -7.72 20.02
N TYR A 52 0.27 -7.35 19.55
CA TYR A 52 0.91 -8.05 18.43
C TYR A 52 1.15 -9.54 18.69
N LYS A 53 1.17 -9.98 19.96
CA LYS A 53 1.48 -11.38 20.31
C LYS A 53 0.41 -12.38 19.88
N ASN A 54 -0.81 -11.92 19.62
CA ASN A 54 -1.95 -12.74 19.19
C ASN A 54 -2.56 -12.30 17.85
N ASP A 55 -1.84 -11.49 17.06
CA ASP A 55 -2.33 -11.06 15.76
C ASP A 55 -2.33 -12.19 14.71
N VAL A 56 -1.58 -13.27 14.92
CA VAL A 56 -1.59 -14.41 14.00
C VAL A 56 -2.64 -15.41 14.46
N VAL A 57 -3.82 -15.40 13.82
CA VAL A 57 -4.96 -16.25 14.18
C VAL A 57 -5.24 -17.22 13.05
N TYR A 58 -5.38 -18.51 13.32
CA TYR A 58 -5.83 -19.51 12.36
C TYR A 58 -7.30 -19.25 11.96
N ARG A 59 -7.72 -19.68 10.77
CA ARG A 59 -9.13 -19.61 10.34
C ARG A 59 -10.11 -20.26 11.32
N ASN A 60 -9.68 -21.27 12.08
CA ASN A 60 -10.50 -21.94 13.08
C ASN A 60 -10.60 -21.17 14.43
N GLY A 61 -9.98 -19.99 14.54
CA GLY A 61 -9.97 -19.15 15.74
C GLY A 61 -8.85 -19.45 16.73
N THR A 62 -8.00 -20.46 16.47
CA THR A 62 -6.82 -20.73 17.32
C THR A 62 -5.80 -19.62 17.12
N VAL A 63 -5.07 -19.24 18.18
CA VAL A 63 -4.06 -18.17 18.12
C VAL A 63 -2.65 -18.78 18.07
N PHE A 64 -1.84 -18.34 17.10
CA PHE A 64 -0.40 -18.56 17.10
C PHE A 64 0.27 -17.49 17.99
N GLN A 65 0.95 -17.93 19.04
CA GLN A 65 1.59 -17.03 20.00
C GLN A 65 2.95 -16.57 19.48
N ILE A 66 3.08 -15.27 19.19
CA ILE A 66 4.36 -14.69 18.81
C ILE A 66 5.23 -14.57 20.06
N THR A 67 6.34 -15.31 20.07
CA THR A 67 7.29 -15.36 21.19
C THR A 67 8.57 -14.57 20.96
N ASN A 68 8.84 -14.16 19.71
CA ASN A 68 10.04 -13.42 19.30
C ASN A 68 9.66 -12.09 18.64
N ASN A 69 10.49 -11.07 18.85
CA ASN A 69 10.43 -9.80 18.10
C ASN A 69 11.85 -9.47 17.60
N PRO A 70 12.13 -9.52 16.28
CA PRO A 70 11.19 -9.73 15.17
C PRO A 70 10.59 -11.15 15.17
N VAL A 71 9.41 -11.27 14.54
CA VAL A 71 8.68 -12.54 14.42
C VAL A 71 9.54 -13.57 13.70
N LYS A 72 9.60 -14.79 14.23
CA LYS A 72 10.25 -15.89 13.52
C LYS A 72 9.24 -16.52 12.56
N TYR A 73 9.47 -16.32 11.27
CA TYR A 73 8.73 -16.98 10.20
C TYR A 73 9.19 -18.43 10.08
N ASP A 74 8.53 -19.35 10.77
CA ASP A 74 8.78 -20.79 10.68
C ASP A 74 7.57 -21.53 10.07
N ALA A 75 7.67 -22.85 9.93
CA ALA A 75 6.59 -23.65 9.35
C ALA A 75 5.26 -23.49 10.11
N ALA A 76 5.29 -23.32 11.44
CA ALA A 76 4.07 -23.17 12.23
C ALA A 76 3.40 -21.81 11.98
N PHE A 77 4.19 -20.74 11.85
CA PHE A 77 3.71 -19.43 11.40
C PHE A 77 3.06 -19.54 10.01
N ASN A 78 3.76 -20.15 9.04
CA ASN A 78 3.27 -20.30 7.68
C ASN A 78 1.94 -21.09 7.64
N HIS A 79 1.82 -22.16 8.43
CA HIS A 79 0.58 -22.91 8.57
C HIS A 79 -0.59 -22.06 9.10
N ALA A 80 -0.32 -21.13 10.00
CA ALA A 80 -1.36 -20.23 10.52
C ALA A 80 -1.86 -19.29 9.43
N GLU A 81 -0.97 -18.67 8.67
CA GLU A 81 -1.34 -17.81 7.53
C GLU A 81 -2.05 -18.59 6.43
N ASP A 82 -1.54 -19.76 6.06
CA ASP A 82 -2.10 -20.60 4.99
C ASP A 82 -3.52 -21.11 5.31
N SER A 83 -3.90 -21.14 6.60
CA SER A 83 -5.28 -21.44 6.97
C SER A 83 -6.29 -20.45 6.36
N TRP A 84 -5.86 -19.26 5.96
CA TRP A 84 -6.67 -18.24 5.29
C TRP A 84 -6.70 -18.34 3.76
N ILE A 85 -6.00 -19.31 3.15
CA ILE A 85 -6.12 -19.59 1.72
C ILE A 85 -7.58 -19.91 1.39
N THR A 86 -8.07 -19.35 0.27
CA THR A 86 -9.41 -19.64 -0.26
C THR A 86 -9.30 -20.26 -1.65
N THR A 87 -10.07 -21.31 -1.91
CA THR A 87 -10.12 -22.01 -3.21
C THR A 87 -10.62 -21.11 -4.34
N ASN A 88 -11.42 -20.13 -3.96
CA ASN A 88 -11.86 -18.98 -4.71
C ASN A 88 -10.77 -18.32 -5.59
N PHE A 89 -9.51 -18.25 -5.14
CA PHE A 89 -8.43 -17.68 -5.95
C PHE A 89 -7.90 -18.64 -7.02
N LEU A 90 -8.01 -19.95 -6.80
CA LEU A 90 -7.56 -20.99 -7.73
C LEU A 90 -8.42 -21.02 -9.00
N GLU A 91 -9.71 -20.67 -8.90
CA GLU A 91 -10.61 -20.53 -10.05
C GLU A 91 -10.12 -19.50 -11.08
N LEU A 92 -9.39 -18.47 -10.63
CA LEU A 92 -8.81 -17.44 -11.50
C LEU A 92 -7.49 -17.88 -12.16
N ARG A 93 -6.97 -19.05 -11.79
CA ARG A 93 -5.71 -19.60 -12.31
C ARG A 93 -5.87 -21.07 -12.72
N PRO A 94 -6.65 -21.37 -13.78
CA PRO A 94 -7.07 -22.73 -14.12
C PRO A 94 -5.95 -23.73 -14.48
N ASN A 95 -4.68 -23.33 -14.48
CA ASN A 95 -3.52 -24.20 -14.73
C ASN A 95 -2.37 -23.98 -13.74
N ALA A 96 -2.61 -23.31 -12.60
CA ALA A 96 -1.57 -23.15 -11.58
C ALA A 96 -1.40 -24.46 -10.78
N PRO A 97 -0.18 -24.79 -10.33
CA PRO A 97 0.03 -25.83 -9.34
C PRO A 97 -0.85 -25.58 -8.10
N ALA A 98 -1.24 -26.66 -7.42
CA ALA A 98 -1.92 -26.55 -6.13
C ALA A 98 -1.05 -25.75 -5.15
N CYS A 99 -1.68 -24.93 -4.30
CA CYS A 99 -0.98 -24.25 -3.22
C CYS A 99 -0.33 -25.29 -2.30
N VAL A 100 0.94 -25.08 -1.98
CA VAL A 100 1.67 -25.87 -1.00
C VAL A 100 1.53 -25.17 0.35
N THR A 101 1.08 -25.88 1.38
CA THR A 101 0.74 -25.30 2.68
C THR A 101 1.80 -25.61 3.74
N GLY A 102 2.20 -24.62 4.52
CA GLY A 102 3.13 -24.73 5.64
C GLY A 102 4.58 -24.94 5.26
N GLU A 103 4.89 -24.90 3.97
CA GLU A 103 6.25 -25.00 3.49
C GLU A 103 6.96 -23.64 3.55
N GLN A 104 8.24 -23.68 3.91
CA GLN A 104 9.10 -22.53 3.71
C GLN A 104 9.59 -22.56 2.27
N ALA A 105 9.66 -21.40 1.62
CA ALA A 105 10.32 -21.31 0.33
C ALA A 105 11.80 -21.73 0.47
N SER A 106 12.13 -22.92 0.00
CA SER A 106 13.51 -23.37 -0.20
C SER A 106 14.05 -22.84 -1.54
N ASP A 107 15.37 -22.73 -1.69
CA ASP A 107 16.06 -22.14 -2.88
C ASP A 107 15.96 -20.61 -3.06
N LEU A 108 15.71 -19.86 -1.99
CA LEU A 108 15.94 -18.41 -1.95
C LEU A 108 17.45 -18.03 -1.99
N THR A 109 18.33 -19.02 -1.93
CA THR A 109 19.78 -18.89 -1.65
C THR A 109 20.65 -18.47 -2.84
N ASN A 110 20.12 -17.80 -3.86
CA ASN A 110 20.91 -17.43 -5.03
C ASN A 110 20.77 -15.96 -5.43
N CYS A 111 20.69 -15.08 -4.44
CA CYS A 111 20.65 -13.63 -4.68
C CYS A 111 21.76 -12.89 -3.92
N ASP A 112 22.18 -11.76 -4.50
CA ASP A 112 23.20 -10.89 -3.94
C ASP A 112 22.57 -9.95 -2.89
N SER A 113 22.56 -10.42 -1.64
CA SER A 113 22.01 -9.66 -0.51
C SER A 113 22.80 -8.39 -0.19
N GLN A 114 24.09 -8.31 -0.56
CA GLN A 114 24.90 -7.11 -0.36
C GLN A 114 24.52 -6.01 -1.36
N ASN A 115 24.29 -6.37 -2.61
CA ASN A 115 23.75 -5.45 -3.60
C ASN A 115 22.33 -5.00 -3.22
N ALA A 116 21.47 -5.93 -2.78
CA ALA A 116 20.13 -5.57 -2.30
C ALA A 116 20.17 -4.61 -1.09
N ALA A 117 21.06 -4.86 -0.12
CA ALA A 117 21.32 -3.96 1.01
C ALA A 117 21.72 -2.55 0.56
N THR A 118 22.58 -2.44 -0.47
CA THR A 118 22.99 -1.15 -1.04
C THR A 118 21.83 -0.43 -1.72
N VAL A 119 21.00 -1.18 -2.46
CA VAL A 119 19.80 -0.64 -3.12
C VAL A 119 18.77 -0.12 -2.10
N CYS A 120 18.65 -0.78 -0.94
CA CYS A 120 17.71 -0.44 0.13
C CYS A 120 18.27 0.55 1.15
N ALA A 121 19.55 0.90 1.08
CA ALA A 121 20.22 1.85 1.99
C ALA A 121 19.48 3.19 2.19
N PRO A 122 18.77 3.77 1.18
CA PRO A 122 17.98 4.99 1.39
C PRO A 122 16.94 4.87 2.52
N ILE A 123 16.34 3.68 2.73
CA ILE A 123 15.40 3.46 3.83
C ILE A 123 16.14 3.55 5.17
N GLN A 124 17.30 2.89 5.29
CA GLN A 124 18.08 2.86 6.53
C GLN A 124 18.63 4.25 6.90
N ALA A 125 18.99 5.07 5.90
CA ALA A 125 19.47 6.43 6.11
C ALA A 125 18.46 7.33 6.84
N ALA A 126 17.15 7.05 6.72
CA ALA A 126 16.11 7.79 7.43
C ALA A 126 16.27 7.74 8.96
N MET A 127 16.89 6.69 9.52
CA MET A 127 17.16 6.62 10.97
C MET A 127 18.13 7.70 11.46
N SER A 128 18.95 8.24 10.56
CA SER A 128 19.93 9.31 10.84
C SER A 128 19.49 10.64 10.24
N GLU A 129 18.21 10.79 9.90
CA GLU A 129 17.65 12.00 9.25
C GLU A 129 18.37 12.33 7.92
N ASP A 130 18.83 11.30 7.21
CA ASP A 130 19.65 11.44 6.02
C ASP A 130 18.98 10.87 4.76
N GLY A 131 19.46 11.34 3.60
CA GLY A 131 19.04 10.83 2.30
C GLY A 131 17.66 11.32 1.84
N PRO A 132 17.05 10.68 0.83
CA PRO A 132 15.80 11.14 0.23
C PRO A 132 14.57 10.98 1.13
N PHE A 133 14.73 10.27 2.25
CA PHE A 133 13.70 10.00 3.23
C PHE A 133 14.06 10.56 4.62
N SER A 134 14.83 11.65 4.68
CA SER A 134 15.34 12.22 5.94
C SER A 134 14.24 12.48 6.97
N ASP A 135 13.09 13.03 6.55
CA ASP A 135 11.94 13.36 7.42
C ASP A 135 11.18 12.11 7.90
N CYS A 136 11.52 10.91 7.42
CA CYS A 136 10.85 9.66 7.78
C CYS A 136 11.33 9.05 9.11
N TYR A 137 12.26 9.71 9.82
CA TYR A 137 12.69 9.33 11.17
C TYR A 137 11.50 9.23 12.15
N VAL A 138 10.40 9.95 11.88
CA VAL A 138 9.14 9.93 12.65
C VAL A 138 8.50 8.54 12.76
N LEU A 139 8.86 7.60 11.87
CA LEU A 139 8.38 6.21 11.93
C LEU A 139 9.02 5.39 13.06
N GLY A 140 10.15 5.85 13.61
CA GLY A 140 10.93 5.16 14.63
C GLY A 140 11.83 4.05 14.07
N ASN A 141 12.95 3.80 14.77
CA ASN A 141 14.02 2.92 14.28
C ASN A 141 13.55 1.47 14.06
N ASP A 142 12.69 0.93 14.91
CA ASP A 142 12.19 -0.45 14.78
C ASP A 142 11.38 -0.62 13.48
N THR A 143 10.50 0.34 13.17
CA THR A 143 9.70 0.34 11.93
C THR A 143 10.60 0.48 10.71
N ILE A 144 11.54 1.43 10.73
CA ILE A 144 12.46 1.66 9.61
C ILE A 144 13.33 0.41 9.37
N GLN A 145 13.82 -0.23 10.43
CA GLN A 145 14.62 -1.46 10.34
C GLN A 145 13.81 -2.59 9.72
N ALA A 146 12.57 -2.81 10.16
CA ALA A 146 11.70 -3.84 9.60
C ALA A 146 11.41 -3.59 8.11
N MET A 147 11.17 -2.34 7.69
CA MET A 147 10.94 -2.00 6.29
C MET A 147 12.22 -2.11 5.45
N TYR A 148 13.39 -1.81 6.02
CA TYR A 148 14.69 -2.04 5.38
C TYR A 148 14.93 -3.53 5.15
N ASP A 149 14.75 -4.38 6.16
CA ASP A 149 14.97 -5.83 6.06
C ASP A 149 14.03 -6.46 5.02
N ASN A 150 12.76 -6.03 4.99
CA ASN A 150 11.79 -6.42 3.96
C ASN A 150 12.24 -5.96 2.57
N CYS A 151 12.79 -4.75 2.45
CA CYS A 151 13.32 -4.26 1.18
C CYS A 151 14.47 -5.12 0.70
N VAL A 152 15.45 -5.42 1.56
CA VAL A 152 16.60 -6.25 1.20
C VAL A 152 16.11 -7.60 0.73
N TYR A 153 15.16 -8.22 1.45
CA TYR A 153 14.57 -9.48 1.05
C TYR A 153 13.86 -9.41 -0.31
N ASP A 154 12.95 -8.46 -0.51
CA ASP A 154 12.18 -8.34 -1.76
C ASP A 154 13.06 -8.00 -2.96
N VAL A 155 14.01 -7.06 -2.81
CA VAL A 155 14.94 -6.65 -3.88
C VAL A 155 15.92 -7.77 -4.21
N CYS A 156 16.35 -8.58 -3.24
CA CYS A 156 17.23 -9.72 -3.50
C CYS A 156 16.56 -10.71 -4.46
N HIS A 157 15.28 -11.00 -4.27
CA HIS A 157 14.55 -11.98 -5.08
C HIS A 157 13.85 -11.40 -6.31
N THR A 158 13.50 -10.12 -6.27
CA THR A 158 12.80 -9.40 -7.34
C THR A 158 13.38 -7.99 -7.54
N PRO A 159 14.60 -7.86 -8.08
CA PRO A 159 15.27 -6.56 -8.23
C PRO A 159 14.44 -5.51 -8.98
N GLU A 160 13.62 -5.94 -9.95
CA GLU A 160 12.71 -5.10 -10.71
C GLU A 160 11.59 -4.46 -9.86
N GLN A 161 11.34 -4.98 -8.65
CA GLN A 161 10.36 -4.46 -7.71
C GLN A 161 10.92 -3.36 -6.79
N LYS A 162 12.22 -3.02 -6.87
CA LYS A 162 12.86 -1.97 -6.06
C LYS A 162 11.98 -0.73 -5.89
N CYS A 163 11.46 -0.18 -6.97
CA CYS A 163 10.70 1.07 -6.91
C CYS A 163 9.32 0.90 -6.26
N ASN A 164 8.73 -0.30 -6.31
CA ASN A 164 7.47 -0.59 -5.62
C ASN A 164 7.69 -0.70 -4.12
N VAL A 165 8.80 -1.30 -3.71
CA VAL A 165 9.20 -1.40 -2.30
C VAL A 165 9.53 -0.02 -1.72
N LEU A 166 10.35 0.77 -2.42
CA LEU A 166 10.68 2.15 -1.99
C LEU A 166 9.43 3.05 -1.97
N GLN A 167 8.51 2.90 -2.93
CA GLN A 167 7.23 3.61 -2.91
C GLN A 167 6.38 3.23 -1.69
N MET A 168 6.45 1.98 -1.22
CA MET A 168 5.74 1.56 -0.01
C MET A 168 6.30 2.26 1.22
N PHE A 169 7.62 2.34 1.36
CA PHE A 169 8.26 3.11 2.43
C PHE A 169 7.86 4.58 2.37
N ALA A 170 7.91 5.17 1.18
CA ALA A 170 7.53 6.56 0.98
C ALA A 170 6.08 6.83 1.45
N ARG A 171 5.13 5.99 1.02
CA ARG A 171 3.73 6.12 1.43
C ARG A 171 3.52 5.95 2.93
N THR A 172 4.21 5.01 3.57
CA THR A 172 4.12 4.81 5.03
C THR A 172 4.57 6.05 5.78
N CYS A 173 5.68 6.65 5.34
CA CYS A 173 6.18 7.88 5.92
C CYS A 173 5.22 9.06 5.72
N GLN A 174 4.65 9.25 4.52
CA GLN A 174 3.64 10.29 4.27
C GLN A 174 2.34 10.11 5.08
N ALA A 175 2.01 8.88 5.47
CA ALA A 175 0.88 8.59 6.33
C ALA A 175 1.14 8.91 7.82
N ALA A 176 2.37 9.27 8.18
CA ALA A 176 2.75 9.69 9.52
C ALA A 176 2.78 11.23 9.62
N PRO A 177 2.27 11.83 10.72
CA PRO A 177 2.42 13.26 10.95
C PRO A 177 3.90 13.68 10.94
N GLY A 178 4.24 14.67 10.11
CA GLY A 178 5.61 15.17 9.96
C GLY A 178 6.49 14.41 8.97
N GLY A 179 6.01 13.31 8.37
CA GLY A 179 6.75 12.56 7.36
C GLY A 179 6.61 13.19 5.97
N ASN A 180 7.42 14.20 5.67
CA ASN A 180 7.46 14.77 4.31
C ASN A 180 8.43 14.00 3.43
N ILE A 181 8.17 13.96 2.12
CA ILE A 181 9.08 13.32 1.17
C ILE A 181 9.32 14.23 -0.02
N GLY A 182 10.59 14.44 -0.33
CA GLY A 182 11.03 15.16 -1.53
C GLY A 182 10.96 14.28 -2.78
N ASP A 183 11.81 14.58 -3.77
CA ASP A 183 11.90 13.79 -5.01
C ASP A 183 12.73 12.52 -4.81
N TRP A 184 12.16 11.58 -4.04
CA TRP A 184 12.80 10.31 -3.73
C TRP A 184 12.99 9.43 -4.97
N ARG A 185 12.15 9.60 -6.00
CA ARG A 185 12.21 8.79 -7.23
C ARG A 185 13.49 9.09 -8.00
N THR A 186 13.77 10.37 -8.26
CA THR A 186 15.01 10.78 -8.91
C THR A 186 16.22 10.37 -8.08
N ALA A 187 16.19 10.63 -6.77
CA ALA A 187 17.30 10.31 -5.86
C ALA A 187 17.62 8.80 -5.80
N THR A 188 16.63 7.94 -6.02
CA THR A 188 16.79 6.48 -5.98
C THR A 188 16.85 5.82 -7.35
N SER A 189 16.91 6.61 -8.44
CA SER A 189 16.86 6.11 -9.83
C SER A 189 15.61 5.28 -10.14
N CYS A 190 14.49 5.67 -9.56
CA CYS A 190 13.17 5.15 -9.89
C CYS A 190 12.48 6.06 -10.91
N PRO A 191 11.79 5.50 -11.91
CA PRO A 191 11.11 6.33 -12.89
C PRO A 191 10.03 7.17 -12.21
N PRO A 192 9.85 8.44 -12.64
CA PRO A 192 8.71 9.25 -12.20
C PRO A 192 7.41 8.56 -12.59
N GLN A 193 6.35 8.84 -11.84
CA GLN A 193 5.03 8.33 -12.21
C GLN A 193 4.53 9.08 -13.45
N THR A 194 4.13 8.35 -14.48
CA THR A 194 3.48 8.94 -15.65
C THR A 194 2.06 9.34 -15.28
N CYS A 195 1.68 10.58 -15.62
CA CYS A 195 0.34 11.10 -15.39
C CYS A 195 -0.47 11.20 -16.70
N PRO A 196 -1.79 11.01 -16.64
CA PRO A 196 -2.68 11.24 -17.78
C PRO A 196 -2.60 12.66 -18.37
N LEU A 197 -3.22 12.86 -19.53
CA LEU A 197 -3.33 14.19 -20.12
C LEU A 197 -4.03 15.16 -19.15
N HIS A 198 -3.60 16.43 -19.15
CA HIS A 198 -4.11 17.48 -18.27
C HIS A 198 -3.92 17.20 -16.78
N SER A 199 -2.82 16.51 -16.45
CA SER A 199 -2.41 16.25 -15.08
C SER A 199 -0.89 16.18 -14.99
N HIS A 200 -0.37 16.46 -13.80
CA HIS A 200 1.05 16.37 -13.50
C HIS A 200 1.30 15.59 -12.22
N TYR A 201 2.55 15.14 -12.07
CA TYR A 201 3.00 14.37 -10.91
C TYR A 201 3.38 15.31 -9.77
N GLU A 202 2.94 14.97 -8.56
CA GLU A 202 3.38 15.60 -7.34
C GLU A 202 3.74 14.53 -6.30
N THR A 203 4.81 14.79 -5.53
CA THR A 203 5.20 13.93 -4.42
C THR A 203 4.22 14.01 -3.26
N CYS A 204 3.53 15.14 -3.08
CA CYS A 204 2.60 15.40 -1.99
C CYS A 204 1.36 16.12 -2.53
N ARG A 205 0.50 15.40 -3.26
CA ARG A 205 -0.79 15.94 -3.72
C ARG A 205 -1.86 15.79 -2.64
N SER A 206 -2.90 16.64 -2.71
CA SER A 206 -4.07 16.49 -1.86
C SER A 206 -4.71 15.09 -2.02
N SER A 207 -5.01 14.46 -0.88
CA SER A 207 -5.76 13.20 -0.86
C SER A 207 -7.25 13.39 -1.18
N CYS A 208 -7.72 14.63 -1.23
CA CYS A 208 -9.07 15.03 -1.68
C CYS A 208 -8.93 15.81 -3.00
N PRO A 209 -8.84 15.14 -4.17
CA PRO A 209 -8.72 15.83 -5.44
C PRO A 209 -9.98 16.67 -5.76
N ALA A 210 -9.81 17.76 -6.49
CA ALA A 210 -10.94 18.47 -7.09
C ALA A 210 -11.65 17.56 -8.09
N THR A 211 -12.96 17.46 -8.00
CA THR A 211 -13.81 16.63 -8.87
C THR A 211 -14.90 17.45 -9.53
N CYS A 212 -15.57 16.90 -10.53
CA CYS A 212 -16.77 17.55 -11.09
C CYS A 212 -17.90 17.77 -10.07
N ILE A 213 -17.99 16.95 -9.01
CA ILE A 213 -19.02 17.11 -7.96
C ILE A 213 -18.60 18.17 -6.92
N ASP A 214 -17.33 18.19 -6.55
CA ASP A 214 -16.77 19.12 -5.58
C ASP A 214 -15.39 19.56 -6.03
N SER A 215 -15.32 20.76 -6.63
CA SER A 215 -14.07 21.37 -7.08
C SER A 215 -13.29 22.01 -5.92
N SER A 216 -13.94 22.25 -4.78
CA SER A 216 -13.33 22.86 -3.58
C SER A 216 -12.82 21.83 -2.56
N ALA A 217 -13.02 20.53 -2.81
CA ALA A 217 -12.57 19.45 -1.93
C ALA A 217 -11.09 19.56 -1.47
N PRO A 218 -10.13 20.01 -2.30
CA PRO A 218 -8.75 20.19 -1.85
C PRO A 218 -8.58 21.22 -0.72
N ASP A 219 -9.40 22.28 -0.69
CA ASP A 219 -9.26 23.40 0.26
C ASP A 219 -9.66 23.02 1.69
N PHE A 220 -10.45 21.96 1.84
CA PHE A 220 -11.01 21.49 3.11
C PHE A 220 -10.56 20.05 3.43
N CYS A 221 -9.43 19.62 2.89
CA CYS A 221 -8.93 18.26 3.07
C CYS A 221 -8.11 18.12 4.37
N ASP A 222 -8.66 17.45 5.36
CA ASP A 222 -7.96 17.12 6.62
C ASP A 222 -7.06 15.88 6.52
N LEU A 223 -6.99 15.25 5.35
CA LEU A 223 -6.18 14.05 5.12
C LEU A 223 -4.73 14.44 4.77
N LEU A 224 -3.78 13.65 5.28
CA LEU A 224 -2.38 13.77 4.88
C LEU A 224 -2.24 13.58 3.36
N CYS A 225 -1.32 14.34 2.75
CA CYS A 225 -1.06 14.25 1.33
C CYS A 225 -0.49 12.86 0.96
N SER A 226 -0.58 12.53 -0.32
CA SER A 226 0.00 11.30 -0.86
C SER A 226 0.63 11.56 -2.22
N GLU A 227 1.63 10.77 -2.57
CA GLU A 227 2.23 10.80 -3.91
C GLU A 227 1.21 10.38 -5.00
N GLY A 228 1.16 11.12 -6.10
CA GLY A 228 0.36 10.73 -7.26
C GLY A 228 0.21 11.81 -8.32
N CYS A 229 -0.78 11.64 -9.19
CA CYS A 229 -1.12 12.61 -10.22
C CYS A 229 -2.22 13.55 -9.71
N THR A 230 -2.06 14.84 -10.02
CA THR A 230 -3.06 15.89 -9.76
C THR A 230 -3.46 16.54 -11.09
N CYS A 231 -4.74 16.89 -11.25
CA CYS A 231 -5.20 17.57 -12.46
C CYS A 231 -4.59 18.98 -12.53
N ASP A 232 -4.29 19.43 -13.76
CA ASP A 232 -3.77 20.77 -14.00
C ASP A 232 -4.81 21.84 -13.65
N GLN A 233 -4.35 23.07 -13.43
CA GLN A 233 -5.25 24.19 -13.14
C GLN A 233 -6.31 24.35 -14.25
N GLY A 234 -7.59 24.41 -13.86
CA GLY A 234 -8.74 24.48 -14.76
C GLY A 234 -9.35 23.13 -15.13
N TYR A 235 -8.69 22.03 -14.75
CA TYR A 235 -9.17 20.66 -14.93
C TYR A 235 -9.54 20.04 -13.58
N VAL A 236 -10.54 19.18 -13.58
CA VAL A 236 -10.99 18.42 -12.40
C VAL A 236 -11.12 16.95 -12.75
N LEU A 237 -11.05 16.10 -11.72
CA LEU A 237 -11.19 14.66 -11.87
C LEU A 237 -12.64 14.30 -12.24
N ASP A 238 -12.81 13.63 -13.38
CA ASP A 238 -14.05 12.98 -13.76
C ASP A 238 -14.28 11.75 -12.86
N ASN A 239 -15.25 11.86 -11.97
CA ASN A 239 -15.61 10.82 -11.02
C ASN A 239 -16.73 9.91 -11.53
N THR A 240 -17.17 10.06 -12.78
CA THR A 240 -18.18 9.19 -13.40
C THR A 240 -17.59 7.86 -13.88
N GLN A 241 -16.29 7.83 -14.21
CA GLN A 241 -15.57 6.62 -14.61
C GLN A 241 -14.53 6.20 -13.58
N ILE A 242 -14.84 5.16 -12.81
CA ILE A 242 -14.00 4.68 -11.69
C ILE A 242 -12.73 3.95 -12.19
N SER A 243 -12.65 3.57 -13.47
CA SER A 243 -11.59 2.74 -14.03
C SER A 243 -10.40 3.48 -14.65
N THR A 244 -10.48 4.79 -14.83
CA THR A 244 -9.38 5.59 -15.38
C THR A 244 -9.42 7.00 -14.79
N LEU A 245 -8.27 7.48 -14.30
CA LEU A 245 -8.14 8.87 -13.90
C LEU A 245 -8.18 9.74 -15.16
N THR A 246 -9.28 10.48 -15.33
CA THR A 246 -9.48 11.41 -16.45
C THR A 246 -9.66 12.82 -15.90
N CYS A 247 -8.83 13.76 -16.33
CA CYS A 247 -8.97 15.17 -15.98
C CYS A 247 -9.69 15.89 -17.12
N VAL A 248 -10.84 16.48 -16.82
CA VAL A 248 -11.67 17.22 -17.79
C VAL A 248 -11.74 18.70 -17.39
N PRO A 249 -11.89 19.63 -18.34
CA PRO A 249 -12.18 21.02 -18.01
C PRO A 249 -13.40 21.12 -17.09
N LEU A 250 -13.37 22.03 -16.12
CA LEU A 250 -14.51 22.22 -15.21
C LEU A 250 -15.80 22.57 -15.96
N GLU A 251 -15.71 23.20 -17.13
CA GLU A 251 -16.83 23.57 -18.00
C GLU A 251 -17.51 22.35 -18.65
N GLU A 252 -16.76 21.26 -18.85
CA GLU A 252 -17.26 19.99 -19.40
C GLU A 252 -17.92 19.12 -18.32
N CYS A 253 -17.84 19.52 -17.04
CA CYS A 253 -18.55 18.82 -15.98
C CYS A 253 -20.07 18.96 -16.15
N GLY A 254 -20.75 17.82 -16.17
CA GLY A 254 -22.21 17.78 -16.16
C GLY A 254 -22.80 18.21 -14.83
N CYS A 255 -24.03 18.71 -14.86
CA CYS A 255 -24.80 19.08 -13.68
C CYS A 255 -25.81 17.98 -13.33
N THR A 256 -26.15 17.84 -12.05
CA THR A 256 -27.29 17.01 -11.62
C THR A 256 -28.37 17.92 -11.02
N ASP A 257 -29.61 17.79 -11.47
CA ASP A 257 -30.71 18.55 -10.87
C ASP A 257 -31.12 17.97 -9.50
N THR A 258 -32.01 18.69 -8.79
CA THR A 258 -32.54 18.26 -7.49
C THR A 258 -33.37 16.97 -7.55
N ASN A 259 -33.74 16.52 -8.75
CA ASN A 259 -34.48 15.27 -8.96
C ASN A 259 -33.54 14.10 -9.31
N GLY A 260 -32.23 14.33 -9.37
CA GLY A 260 -31.22 13.31 -9.71
C GLY A 260 -31.01 13.11 -11.21
N ASN A 261 -31.52 14.00 -12.08
CA ASN A 261 -31.28 13.93 -13.52
C ASN A 261 -29.91 14.52 -13.86
N SER A 262 -29.09 13.77 -14.59
CA SER A 262 -27.77 14.23 -15.07
C SER A 262 -27.87 14.94 -16.42
N TYR A 263 -27.25 16.10 -16.51
CA TYR A 263 -27.13 16.93 -17.71
C TYR A 263 -25.65 17.00 -18.08
N PRO A 264 -25.23 16.60 -19.29
CA PRO A 264 -23.83 16.69 -19.70
C PRO A 264 -23.35 18.15 -19.73
N GLY A 265 -22.06 18.36 -19.42
CA GLY A 265 -21.40 19.64 -19.63
C GLY A 265 -21.21 19.93 -21.12
N MET A 266 -20.89 21.17 -21.47
CA MET A 266 -20.75 21.62 -22.87
C MET A 266 -19.37 21.32 -23.44
#